data_AF-A0A0F9FAQ2-F1
#
_entry.id   AF-A0A0F9FAQ2-F1
#
_cell.length_a   1.000
_cell.length_b   1.000
_cell.length_c   1.000
_cell.angle_alpha   90.00
_cell.angle_beta   90.00
_cell.angle_gamma   90.00
#
_symmetry.space_group_name_H-M   'P 1'
#
loop_
_entity.id
_entity.type
_entity.pdbx_description
1 polymer ?
#
loop_
_entity_poly.entity_id
_entity_poly.type
_entity_poly.pdbx_seq_one_letter_code
_entity_poly.pdbx_strand_id
1 'polypeptide(L)' 'MKVAIEYVEWLMDEKSKINRVALEDLELFENGMKLDIPKKIIDDFDFTGLSNVDFI' A
#
# COMPACT_ATOMS: atom_id res chain seq x y z
N MET A 1 -15.73 -1.67 -22.19
CA MET A 1 -14.36 -1.50 -21.65
C MET A 1 -13.61 -2.79 -21.91
N LYS A 2 -12.39 -2.72 -22.47
CA LYS A 2 -11.51 -3.90 -22.61
C LYS A 2 -10.36 -3.70 -21.65
N VAL A 3 -10.06 -4.69 -20.84
CA VAL A 3 -8.95 -4.69 -19.88
C VAL A 3 -8.02 -5.82 -20.29
N ALA A 4 -6.73 -5.53 -20.41
CA ALA A 4 -5.71 -6.54 -20.63
C ALA A 4 -5.54 -7.35 -19.34
N ILE A 5 -5.60 -8.68 -19.41
CA ILE A 5 -5.46 -9.53 -18.23
C ILE A 5 -4.05 -9.41 -17.66
N GLU A 6 -3.05 -9.26 -18.52
CA GLU A 6 -1.65 -9.06 -18.17
C GLU A 6 -1.45 -7.79 -17.33
N TYR A 7 -2.24 -6.74 -17.60
CA TYR A 7 -2.22 -5.53 -16.78
C TYR A 7 -2.79 -5.77 -15.38
N VAL A 8 -3.83 -6.60 -15.26
CA VAL A 8 -4.42 -6.97 -13.96
C VAL A 8 -3.46 -7.84 -13.16
N GLU A 9 -2.82 -8.81 -13.80
CA GLU A 9 -1.81 -9.66 -13.16
C GLU A 9 -0.64 -8.84 -12.65
N TRP A 10 -0.14 -7.90 -13.46
CA TRP A 10 0.91 -6.99 -13.04
C TRP A 10 0.49 -6.13 -11.83
N LEU A 11 -0.73 -5.60 -11.81
CA LEU A 11 -1.25 -4.86 -10.66
C LEU A 11 -1.34 -5.74 -9.39
N MET A 12 -1.74 -7.00 -9.54
CA MET A 12 -1.80 -7.94 -8.43
C MET A 12 -0.40 -8.26 -7.88
N ASP A 13 0.60 -8.39 -8.76
CA ASP A 13 1.99 -8.61 -8.36
C ASP A 13 2.57 -7.39 -7.63
N GLU A 14 2.36 -6.18 -8.15
CA GLU A 14 2.80 -4.95 -7.48
C GLU A 14 2.11 -4.78 -6.12
N LYS A 15 0.81 -5.05 -6.06
CA LYS A 15 0.06 -5.05 -4.79
C LYS A 15 0.64 -6.08 -3.81
N SER A 16 0.99 -7.28 -4.27
CA SER A 16 1.61 -8.28 -3.40
C SER A 16 2.97 -7.82 -2.84
N LYS A 17 3.73 -6.99 -3.57
CA LYS A 17 5.00 -6.44 -3.07
C LYS A 17 4.74 -5.46 -1.93
N ILE A 18 3.79 -4.53 -2.12
CA ILE A 18 3.40 -3.55 -1.09
C ILE A 18 2.91 -4.26 0.17
N ASN A 19 2.09 -5.30 0.02
CA ASN A 19 1.52 -6.07 1.13
C ASN A 19 2.54 -6.87 1.94
N ARG A 20 3.77 -7.07 1.42
CA ARG A 20 4.85 -7.77 2.13
C ARG A 20 5.78 -6.84 2.91
N VAL A 21 5.60 -5.54 2.78
CA VAL A 21 6.40 -4.51 3.45
C VAL A 21 5.59 -3.98 4.63
N ALA A 22 6.25 -3.80 5.78
CA ALA A 22 5.62 -3.19 6.94
C ALA A 22 5.21 -1.75 6.61
N LEU A 23 4.09 -1.28 7.14
CA LEU A 23 3.59 0.07 6.84
C LEU A 23 4.60 1.16 7.24
N GLU A 24 5.33 0.94 8.32
CA GLU A 24 6.40 1.84 8.80
C GLU A 24 7.61 1.94 7.87
N ASP A 25 7.82 0.94 6.99
CA ASP A 25 8.92 0.90 6.03
C ASP A 25 8.51 1.45 4.65
N LEU A 26 7.22 1.76 4.43
CA LEU A 26 6.73 2.27 3.16
C LEU A 26 6.97 3.78 3.04
N GLU A 27 7.72 4.18 2.00
CA GLU A 27 7.78 5.57 1.58
C GLU A 27 6.67 5.86 0.55
N LEU A 28 5.68 6.66 0.96
CA LEU A 28 4.57 7.04 0.09
C LEU A 28 4.86 8.38 -0.58
N PHE A 29 4.49 8.50 -1.85
CA PHE A 29 4.64 9.71 -2.63
C PHE A 29 3.34 10.03 -3.36
N GLU A 30 2.95 11.30 -3.39
CA GLU A 30 1.83 11.78 -4.19
C GLU A 30 2.30 12.96 -5.04
N ASN A 31 2.11 12.86 -6.36
CA ASN A 31 2.56 13.88 -7.32
C ASN A 31 4.05 14.25 -7.20
N GLY A 32 4.90 13.27 -6.87
CA GLY A 32 6.34 13.46 -6.70
C GLY A 32 6.74 14.07 -5.35
N MET A 33 5.80 14.35 -4.46
CA MET A 33 6.07 14.81 -3.10
C MET A 33 5.99 13.64 -2.14
N LYS A 34 6.98 13.48 -1.26
CA LYS A 34 6.93 12.48 -0.19
C LYS A 34 5.81 12.84 0.77
N LEU A 35 4.90 11.90 0.98
CA LEU A 35 3.87 12.02 2.01
C LEU A 35 4.52 11.73 3.36
N ASP A 36 4.50 12.72 4.25
CA ASP A 36 4.92 12.53 5.63
C ASP A 36 3.70 12.08 6.44
N ILE A 37 3.58 10.76 6.65
CA ILE A 37 2.51 10.20 7.47
C ILE A 37 2.99 10.16 8.92
N PRO A 38 2.29 10.86 9.85
CA PRO A 38 2.64 10.82 11.25
C PRO A 38 2.64 9.38 11.79
N LYS A 39 3.72 9.00 12.47
CA LYS A 39 3.89 7.66 13.04
C LYS A 39 2.70 7.20 13.89
N LYS A 40 2.08 8.12 14.63
CA LYS A 40 0.88 7.84 15.43
C LYS A 40 -0.28 7.26 14.59
N ILE A 41 -0.45 7.70 13.35
CA ILE A 41 -1.50 7.18 12.46
C ILE A 41 -1.18 5.76 12.01
N ILE A 42 0.11 5.46 11.77
CA ILE A 42 0.60 4.12 11.45
C ILE A 42 0.38 3.20 12.66
N ASP A 43 0.77 3.66 13.85
CA ASP A 43 0.59 2.92 15.10
C ASP A 43 -0.91 2.65 15.37
N ASP A 44 -1.76 3.68 15.26
CA ASP A 44 -3.22 3.57 15.43
C ASP A 44 -3.82 2.59 14.41
N PHE A 45 -3.27 2.49 13.20
CA PHE A 45 -3.68 1.53 12.18
C PHE A 45 -3.29 0.10 12.55
N ASP A 46 -2.06 -0.13 13.00
CA ASP A 46 -1.60 -1.45 13.48
C ASP A 46 -2.46 -1.98 14.65
N PHE A 47 -2.91 -1.09 15.55
CA PHE A 47 -3.80 -1.46 16.67
C PHE A 47 -5.19 -1.92 16.26
N THR A 48 -5.64 -1.60 15.04
CA THR A 48 -6.92 -2.13 14.53
C THR A 48 -6.84 -3.60 14.14
N GLY A 49 -5.63 -4.18 14.10
CA GLY A 49 -5.39 -5.54 13.61
C GLY A 49 -5.60 -5.66 12.09
N LEU A 50 -5.82 -4.54 11.40
CA LEU A 50 -5.92 -4.46 9.96
C LEU A 50 -4.51 -4.29 9.41
N SER A 51 -4.23 -5.01 8.34
CA SER A 51 -2.97 -4.90 7.62
C SER A 51 -3.18 -4.11 6.34
N ASN A 52 -2.07 -3.71 5.71
CA ASN A 52 -2.05 -3.11 4.38
C ASN A 52 -2.81 -3.97 3.34
N VAL A 53 -2.97 -5.27 3.63
CA VAL A 53 -3.70 -6.25 2.81
C VAL A 53 -5.21 -5.97 2.77
N ASP A 54 -5.78 -5.33 3.80
CA ASP A 54 -7.24 -5.22 3.97
C ASP A 54 -7.87 -4.03 3.22
N PHE A 55 -7.07 -3.06 2.75
CA PHE A 55 -7.58 -1.82 2.12
C PHE A 55 -7.09 -1.56 0.69
N ILE A 56 -6.11 -2.31 0.19
CA ILE A 56 -5.71 -2.29 -1.23
C ILE A 56 -6.51 -3.34 -1.98
#